data_AF-A0A7S3Y7P7-F1
#
_entry.id   AF-A0A7S3Y7P7-F1
#
_cell.length_a   1.000
_cell.length_b   1.000
_cell.length_c   1.000
_cell.angle_alpha   90.00
_cell.angle_beta   90.00
_cell.angle_gamma   90.00
#
_symmetry.space_group_name_H-M   'P 1'
#
loop_
_entity.id
_entity.type
_entity.pdbx_description
1 polymer ?
#
loop_
_entity_poly.entity_id
_entity_poly.type
_entity_poly.pdbx_seq_one_letter_code
_entity_poly.pdbx_strand_id
1 'polypeptide(L)'
;RCAIPTLFDANYCYCLGFNAATLLSKGETGLMSAVTNLDEPVENWKCGGVPTTMMMNMERRKGKMKPVIKKAVVDLEGRPFQLFAANRERWALEDVYRVPGPAQFEGPGATDITFTLHYELTADDGGGRYAVNVPSPKPTQKLGDFLLLPPKTSFSSIEQARLAYAPQVPACLAPRSVGAAAIVAGEGTQCLNAADAGLMRKLFPASFGLPLVEVQAADGGLGA
;
A
#
# COMPACT_ATOMS: atom_id res chain seq x y z
N ARG A 1 -2.07 9.38 -14.35
CA ARG A 1 -0.85 9.44 -13.50
C ARG A 1 -0.96 10.52 -12.43
N CYS A 2 -1.43 11.74 -12.75
CA CYS A 2 -1.69 12.80 -11.76
C CYS A 2 -3.20 12.93 -11.45
N ALA A 3 -3.89 11.80 -11.27
CA ALA A 3 -5.29 11.81 -10.83
C ALA A 3 -5.33 11.95 -9.31
N ILE A 4 -6.52 12.25 -8.75
CA ILE A 4 -6.73 12.21 -7.30
C ILE A 4 -6.56 10.76 -6.83
N PRO A 5 -5.74 10.48 -5.79
CA PRO A 5 -5.60 9.13 -5.25
C PRO A 5 -6.93 8.65 -4.65
N THR A 6 -7.23 7.35 -4.76
CA THR A 6 -8.36 6.74 -4.03
C THR A 6 -8.16 6.85 -2.51
N LEU A 7 -9.19 6.58 -1.69
CA LEU A 7 -8.99 6.51 -0.24
C LEU A 7 -7.94 5.45 0.14
N PHE A 8 -7.95 4.32 -0.57
CA PHE A 8 -6.94 3.27 -0.45
C PHE A 8 -5.52 3.82 -0.73
N ASP A 9 -5.30 4.44 -1.90
CA ASP A 9 -3.99 5.00 -2.27
C ASP A 9 -3.54 6.10 -1.30
N ALA A 10 -4.48 6.94 -0.83
CA ALA A 10 -4.19 8.04 0.10
C ALA A 10 -3.72 7.51 1.46
N ASN A 11 -4.42 6.52 2.02
CA ASN A 11 -4.03 5.85 3.25
C ASN A 11 -2.73 5.06 3.07
N TYR A 12 -2.62 4.26 2.01
CA TYR A 12 -1.45 3.43 1.73
C TYR A 12 -0.17 4.26 1.53
N CYS A 13 -0.23 5.33 0.71
CA CYS A 13 0.92 6.22 0.51
C CYS A 13 1.30 6.99 1.78
N TYR A 14 0.32 7.41 2.59
CA TYR A 14 0.59 8.07 3.87
C TYR A 14 1.28 7.11 4.85
N CYS A 15 0.77 5.87 4.96
CA CYS A 15 1.34 4.83 5.80
C CYS A 15 2.77 4.45 5.35
N LEU A 16 3.00 4.30 4.04
CA LEU A 16 4.35 4.05 3.50
C LEU A 16 5.36 5.13 3.88
N GLY A 17 4.97 6.41 3.78
CA GLY A 17 5.81 7.55 4.14
C GLY A 17 6.07 7.65 5.63
N PHE A 18 5.02 7.46 6.45
CA PHE A 18 5.15 7.48 7.90
C PHE A 18 6.00 6.31 8.42
N ASN A 19 5.74 5.09 7.93
CA ASN A 19 6.54 3.89 8.21
C ASN A 19 8.01 4.07 7.81
N ALA A 20 8.29 4.67 6.64
CA ALA A 20 9.66 4.95 6.22
C ALA A 20 10.40 5.88 7.21
N ALA A 21 9.71 6.90 7.73
CA ALA A 21 10.26 7.76 8.78
C ALA A 21 10.49 7.00 10.10
N THR A 22 9.57 6.12 10.49
CA THR A 22 9.68 5.27 11.67
C THR A 22 10.92 4.37 11.59
N LEU A 23 11.09 3.65 10.47
CA LEU A 23 12.28 2.82 10.21
C LEU A 23 13.58 3.65 10.31
N LEU A 24 13.62 4.82 9.64
CA LEU A 24 14.78 5.72 9.70
C LEU A 24 15.10 6.17 11.14
N SER A 25 14.09 6.45 11.96
CA SER A 25 14.29 6.93 13.35
C SER A 25 14.93 5.89 14.26
N LYS A 26 14.86 4.60 13.90
CA LYS A 26 15.47 3.48 14.61
C LYS A 26 16.83 3.07 14.03
N GLY A 27 17.29 3.75 12.97
CA GLY A 27 18.58 3.49 12.32
C GLY A 27 18.55 2.43 11.21
N GLU A 28 17.37 1.96 10.81
CA GLU A 28 17.23 0.96 9.75
C GLU A 28 17.63 1.51 8.37
N THR A 29 18.27 0.68 7.55
CA THR A 29 18.78 1.08 6.23
C THR A 29 18.75 -0.06 5.21
N GLY A 30 18.69 0.28 3.92
CA GLY A 30 18.60 -0.69 2.82
C GLY A 30 17.23 -1.41 2.71
N LEU A 31 16.27 -1.06 3.54
CA LEU A 31 14.90 -1.58 3.52
C LEU A 31 13.99 -0.76 2.61
N MET A 32 13.05 -1.43 1.95
CA MET A 32 11.87 -0.83 1.34
C MET A 32 10.76 -0.76 2.39
N SER A 33 10.15 0.41 2.57
CA SER A 33 8.93 0.55 3.38
C SER A 33 7.82 -0.29 2.77
N ALA A 34 7.19 -1.14 3.58
CA ALA A 34 6.13 -2.06 3.18
C ALA A 34 4.93 -1.95 4.11
N VAL A 35 3.75 -2.19 3.54
CA VAL A 35 2.49 -2.37 4.28
C VAL A 35 1.81 -3.63 3.75
N THR A 36 1.36 -4.53 4.63
CA THR A 36 0.68 -5.79 4.27
C THR A 36 -0.72 -5.86 4.88
N ASN A 37 -1.47 -6.89 4.50
CA ASN A 37 -2.89 -7.08 4.85
C ASN A 37 -3.79 -5.98 4.26
N LEU A 38 -3.51 -5.60 3.01
CA LEU A 38 -4.13 -4.46 2.33
C LEU A 38 -5.59 -4.70 1.90
N ASP A 39 -6.11 -5.90 2.10
CA ASP A 39 -7.51 -6.32 1.93
C ASP A 39 -8.36 -6.15 3.21
N GLU A 40 -7.72 -6.02 4.37
CA GLU A 40 -8.34 -5.73 5.65
C GLU A 40 -8.60 -4.21 5.84
N PRO A 41 -9.42 -3.80 6.84
CA PRO A 41 -9.52 -2.41 7.28
C PRO A 41 -8.15 -1.81 7.63
N VAL A 42 -7.99 -0.49 7.44
CA VAL A 42 -6.70 0.20 7.57
C VAL A 42 -6.08 0.02 8.95
N GLU A 43 -6.91 -0.08 9.99
CA GLU A 43 -6.52 -0.33 11.37
C GLU A 43 -5.74 -1.64 11.54
N ASN A 44 -6.07 -2.66 10.74
CA ASN A 44 -5.49 -4.01 10.76
C ASN A 44 -4.27 -4.17 9.85
N TRP A 45 -3.91 -3.14 9.06
CA TRP A 45 -2.73 -3.20 8.20
C TRP A 45 -1.46 -3.35 9.04
N LYS A 46 -0.48 -4.09 8.53
CA LYS A 46 0.83 -4.25 9.17
C LYS A 46 1.87 -3.43 8.44
N CYS A 47 2.72 -2.71 9.17
CA CYS A 47 3.82 -1.94 8.59
C CYS A 47 5.17 -2.61 8.85
N GLY A 48 6.12 -2.44 7.94
CA GLY A 48 7.41 -3.11 8.03
C GLY A 48 8.45 -2.65 7.03
N GLY A 49 9.61 -3.30 7.06
CA GLY A 49 10.73 -3.09 6.14
C GLY A 49 11.14 -4.38 5.44
N VAL A 50 11.21 -4.33 4.11
CA VAL A 50 11.60 -5.46 3.25
C VAL A 50 13.01 -5.19 2.69
N PRO A 51 14.04 -5.99 3.01
CA PRO A 51 15.39 -5.79 2.49
C PRO A 51 15.43 -5.70 0.96
N THR A 52 15.93 -4.59 0.41
CA THR A 52 15.89 -4.37 -1.05
C THR A 52 16.68 -5.45 -1.82
N THR A 53 17.70 -6.03 -1.20
CA THR A 53 18.53 -7.12 -1.71
C THR A 53 17.77 -8.42 -1.96
N MET A 54 16.67 -8.69 -1.24
CA MET A 54 15.89 -9.92 -1.43
C MET A 54 15.14 -9.92 -2.77
N MET A 55 14.67 -8.74 -3.19
CA MET A 55 13.95 -8.52 -4.46
C MET A 55 14.87 -8.40 -5.68
N MET A 56 16.18 -8.50 -5.50
CA MET A 56 17.18 -8.37 -6.57
C MET A 56 17.62 -9.72 -7.13
N ASN A 57 17.97 -9.72 -8.42
CA ASN A 57 18.73 -10.77 -9.09
C ASN A 57 19.86 -10.14 -9.94
N MET A 58 20.78 -10.95 -10.46
CA MET A 58 21.80 -10.46 -11.38
C MET A 58 21.29 -10.53 -12.83
N GLU A 59 21.37 -9.41 -13.55
CA GLU A 59 20.96 -9.31 -14.95
C GLU A 59 22.10 -8.77 -15.82
N ARG A 60 22.32 -9.33 -17.02
CA ARG A 60 23.34 -8.85 -17.97
C ARG A 60 22.81 -7.64 -18.75
N ARG A 61 23.19 -6.42 -18.33
CA ARG A 61 22.84 -5.17 -19.03
C ARG A 61 24.07 -4.50 -19.64
N LYS A 62 24.01 -4.21 -20.94
CA LYS A 62 25.12 -3.62 -21.74
C LYS A 62 26.46 -4.37 -21.51
N GLY A 63 26.42 -5.70 -21.56
CA GLY A 63 27.58 -6.58 -21.42
C GLY A 63 28.11 -6.79 -19.99
N LYS A 64 27.61 -6.08 -18.98
CA LYS A 64 28.00 -6.23 -17.58
C LYS A 64 26.87 -6.86 -16.75
N MET A 65 27.22 -7.74 -15.81
CA MET A 65 26.26 -8.20 -14.80
C MET A 65 25.97 -7.04 -13.84
N LYS A 66 24.70 -6.77 -13.58
CA LYS A 66 24.25 -5.74 -12.63
C LYS A 66 23.17 -6.32 -11.71
N PRO A 67 23.14 -5.95 -10.42
CA PRO A 67 21.99 -6.24 -9.57
C PRO A 67 20.81 -5.38 -10.03
N VAL A 68 19.64 -6.00 -10.19
CA VAL A 68 18.41 -5.36 -10.65
C VAL A 68 17.24 -5.98 -9.88
N ILE A 69 16.23 -5.17 -9.52
CA ILE A 69 14.97 -5.69 -8.98
C ILE A 69 14.20 -6.40 -10.10
N LYS A 70 13.85 -7.67 -9.92
CA LYS A 70 13.11 -8.45 -10.91
C LYS A 70 11.74 -7.80 -11.13
N LYS A 71 11.38 -7.49 -12.38
CA LYS A 71 10.04 -7.00 -12.70
C LYS A 71 9.02 -8.11 -12.46
N ALA A 72 8.07 -7.87 -11.57
CA ALA A 72 6.86 -8.69 -11.47
C ALA A 72 6.04 -8.58 -12.77
N VAL A 73 5.61 -9.71 -13.30
CA VAL A 73 4.73 -9.84 -14.47
C VAL A 73 3.45 -10.55 -14.03
N VAL A 74 2.40 -10.51 -14.85
CA VAL A 74 1.16 -11.23 -14.57
C VAL A 74 1.48 -12.71 -14.43
N ASP A 75 1.09 -13.29 -13.30
CA ASP A 75 1.14 -14.73 -13.09
C ASP A 75 -0.03 -15.38 -13.83
N LEU A 76 0.27 -16.35 -14.69
CA LEU A 76 -0.72 -17.10 -15.46
C LEU A 76 -1.35 -18.25 -14.64
N GLU A 77 -0.68 -18.65 -13.56
CA GLU A 77 -1.20 -19.61 -12.57
C GLU A 77 -1.95 -18.88 -11.43
N GLY A 78 -1.83 -17.55 -11.35
CA GLY A 78 -2.50 -16.72 -10.36
C GLY A 78 -4.01 -16.57 -10.58
N ARG A 79 -4.78 -16.57 -9.48
CA ARG A 79 -6.25 -16.45 -9.45
C ARG A 79 -6.82 -15.29 -10.29
N PRO A 80 -6.23 -14.07 -10.33
CA PRO A 80 -6.73 -12.99 -11.19
C PRO A 80 -6.72 -13.36 -12.69
N PHE A 81 -5.68 -14.03 -13.17
CA PHE A 81 -5.61 -14.46 -14.57
C PHE A 81 -6.50 -15.67 -14.84
N GLN A 82 -6.57 -16.64 -13.91
CA GLN A 82 -7.46 -17.79 -14.05
C GLN A 82 -8.93 -17.38 -14.15
N LEU A 83 -9.39 -16.41 -13.34
CA LEU A 83 -10.75 -15.86 -13.42
C LEU A 83 -11.01 -15.17 -14.77
N PHE A 84 -10.05 -14.42 -15.30
CA PHE A 84 -10.13 -13.88 -16.67
C PHE A 84 -10.21 -15.02 -17.71
N ALA A 85 -9.34 -16.02 -17.62
CA ALA A 85 -9.27 -17.13 -18.56
C ALA A 85 -10.55 -17.97 -18.59
N ALA A 86 -11.20 -18.18 -17.44
CA ALA A 86 -12.46 -18.91 -17.33
C ALA A 86 -13.67 -18.17 -17.92
N ASN A 87 -13.64 -16.83 -17.98
CA ASN A 87 -14.78 -16.03 -18.43
C ASN A 87 -14.60 -15.39 -19.82
N ARG A 88 -13.37 -15.26 -20.34
CA ARG A 88 -13.07 -14.51 -21.57
C ARG A 88 -13.82 -15.00 -22.82
N GLU A 89 -14.13 -16.29 -22.93
CA GLU A 89 -14.85 -16.83 -24.09
C GLU A 89 -16.31 -16.38 -24.09
N ARG A 90 -16.94 -16.38 -22.91
CA ARG A 90 -18.27 -15.82 -22.70
C ARG A 90 -18.29 -14.30 -22.98
N TRP A 91 -17.33 -13.56 -22.43
CA TRP A 91 -17.21 -12.11 -22.64
C TRP A 91 -16.89 -11.70 -24.09
N ALA A 92 -16.44 -12.64 -24.93
CA ALA A 92 -16.22 -12.40 -26.36
C ALA A 92 -17.48 -12.61 -27.21
N LEU A 93 -18.53 -13.25 -26.67
CA LEU A 93 -19.75 -13.63 -27.38
C LEU A 93 -21.02 -12.96 -26.82
N GLU A 94 -21.03 -12.59 -25.53
CA GLU A 94 -22.16 -11.97 -24.84
C GLU A 94 -21.86 -10.52 -24.43
N ASP A 95 -22.88 -9.66 -24.44
CA ASP A 95 -22.82 -8.25 -24.01
C ASP A 95 -22.76 -8.10 -22.46
N VAL A 96 -21.73 -8.68 -21.82
CA VAL A 96 -21.56 -8.69 -20.35
C VAL A 96 -20.70 -7.51 -19.86
N TYR A 97 -21.05 -6.30 -20.30
CA TYR A 97 -20.29 -5.10 -19.96
C TYR A 97 -20.47 -4.68 -18.49
N ARG A 98 -19.39 -4.26 -17.84
CA ARG A 98 -19.43 -3.53 -16.56
C ARG A 98 -19.11 -2.06 -16.82
N VAL A 99 -19.97 -1.17 -16.32
CA VAL A 99 -19.78 0.28 -16.39
C VAL A 99 -19.40 0.78 -14.99
N PRO A 100 -18.11 0.76 -14.60
CA PRO A 100 -17.70 1.29 -13.31
C PRO A 100 -17.94 2.81 -13.28
N GLY A 101 -18.44 3.30 -12.15
CA GLY A 101 -18.58 4.73 -11.91
C GLY A 101 -17.23 5.44 -11.69
N PRO A 102 -17.22 6.78 -11.56
CA PRO A 102 -16.06 7.51 -11.07
C PRO A 102 -15.63 7.02 -9.68
N ALA A 103 -14.35 7.18 -9.34
CA ALA A 103 -13.88 6.92 -7.98
C ALA A 103 -14.67 7.74 -6.95
N GLN A 104 -15.21 7.08 -5.93
CA GLN A 104 -15.91 7.72 -4.82
C GLN A 104 -14.94 8.01 -3.67
N PHE A 105 -15.23 9.06 -2.90
CA PHE A 105 -14.44 9.46 -1.72
C PHE A 105 -15.28 9.45 -0.44
N GLU A 106 -16.59 9.22 -0.56
CA GLU A 106 -17.57 9.13 0.52
C GLU A 106 -18.61 8.06 0.14
N GLY A 107 -19.13 7.34 1.13
CA GLY A 107 -20.22 6.39 0.91
C GLY A 107 -19.85 5.13 0.11
N PRO A 108 -20.82 4.53 -0.62
CA PRO A 108 -20.65 3.27 -1.36
C PRO A 108 -19.41 3.23 -2.24
N GLY A 109 -18.58 2.20 -2.07
CA GLY A 109 -17.42 1.93 -2.92
C GLY A 109 -16.24 2.90 -2.76
N ALA A 110 -16.29 3.86 -1.83
CA ALA A 110 -15.15 4.75 -1.56
C ALA A 110 -13.92 4.00 -1.00
N THR A 111 -14.15 2.82 -0.40
CA THR A 111 -13.13 1.90 0.13
C THR A 111 -12.89 0.69 -0.79
N ASP A 112 -13.39 0.70 -2.03
CA ASP A 112 -13.19 -0.43 -2.95
C ASP A 112 -11.70 -0.58 -3.33
N ILE A 113 -11.20 -1.80 -3.20
CA ILE A 113 -9.87 -2.21 -3.67
C ILE A 113 -9.94 -2.79 -5.09
N THR A 114 -8.79 -2.91 -5.76
CA THR A 114 -8.74 -3.54 -7.08
C THR A 114 -9.10 -5.04 -7.01
N PHE A 115 -9.76 -5.56 -8.04
CA PHE A 115 -10.05 -6.99 -8.14
C PHE A 115 -8.78 -7.86 -8.07
N THR A 116 -7.66 -7.38 -8.61
CA THR A 116 -6.36 -8.06 -8.51
C THR A 116 -5.96 -8.26 -7.05
N LEU A 117 -5.91 -7.18 -6.27
CA LEU A 117 -5.55 -7.25 -4.84
C LEU A 117 -6.52 -8.12 -4.04
N HIS A 118 -7.82 -8.00 -4.31
CA HIS A 118 -8.85 -8.81 -3.67
C HIS A 118 -8.64 -10.31 -3.94
N TYR A 119 -8.44 -10.71 -5.20
CA TYR A 119 -8.28 -12.12 -5.57
C TYR A 119 -6.90 -12.70 -5.25
N GLU A 120 -5.87 -11.87 -5.04
CA GLU A 120 -4.53 -12.31 -4.61
C GLU A 120 -4.45 -12.56 -3.10
N LEU A 121 -5.23 -11.84 -2.27
CA LEU A 121 -5.17 -11.94 -0.81
C LEU A 121 -6.30 -12.78 -0.19
N THR A 122 -7.52 -12.75 -0.74
CA THR A 122 -8.63 -13.55 -0.20
C THR A 122 -8.56 -15.00 -0.63
N ALA A 123 -9.04 -15.90 0.23
CA ALA A 123 -9.39 -17.26 -0.14
C ALA A 123 -10.67 -17.26 -1.02
N ASP A 124 -11.21 -18.45 -1.33
CA ASP A 124 -12.34 -18.58 -2.26
C ASP A 124 -13.71 -18.32 -1.57
N ASP A 125 -13.89 -17.07 -1.14
CA ASP A 125 -14.99 -16.58 -0.28
C ASP A 125 -16.38 -16.50 -0.97
N GLY A 126 -16.63 -17.30 -2.02
CA GLY A 126 -17.98 -17.53 -2.54
C GLY A 126 -18.76 -16.27 -3.00
N GLY A 127 -18.07 -15.24 -3.49
CA GLY A 127 -18.65 -14.11 -4.24
C GLY A 127 -19.83 -13.38 -3.60
N GLY A 128 -19.60 -12.60 -2.53
CA GLY A 128 -20.69 -11.79 -1.94
C GLY A 128 -20.28 -10.69 -0.95
N ARG A 129 -19.80 -9.54 -1.42
CA ARG A 129 -19.67 -8.31 -0.60
C ARG A 129 -19.94 -7.01 -1.37
N TYR A 130 -21.21 -6.71 -1.69
CA TYR A 130 -21.65 -5.35 -2.09
C TYR A 130 -23.10 -5.09 -1.64
N ALA A 131 -23.31 -4.29 -0.59
CA ALA A 131 -24.61 -3.74 -0.19
C ALA A 131 -24.41 -2.45 0.60
N VAL A 132 -25.06 -1.34 0.19
CA VAL A 132 -24.88 -0.02 0.82
C VAL A 132 -26.17 0.82 0.78
N ASN A 133 -26.36 1.71 1.76
CA ASN A 133 -27.47 2.66 1.85
C ASN A 133 -27.01 3.98 2.55
N VAL A 134 -27.59 5.15 2.24
CA VAL A 134 -27.04 6.49 2.60
C VAL A 134 -28.13 7.57 2.79
N PRO A 135 -27.95 8.54 3.72
CA PRO A 135 -28.37 9.94 3.48
C PRO A 135 -27.37 11.05 3.94
N SER A 136 -27.59 12.30 3.50
CA SER A 136 -26.58 13.39 3.37
C SER A 136 -26.69 14.60 4.36
N PRO A 137 -25.64 15.45 4.50
CA PRO A 137 -25.59 16.60 5.43
C PRO A 137 -25.94 17.99 4.82
N LYS A 138 -25.90 19.08 5.63
CA LYS A 138 -26.22 20.49 5.25
C LYS A 138 -25.10 21.52 5.64
N PRO A 139 -24.98 22.69 4.96
CA PRO A 139 -23.89 23.70 5.09
C PRO A 139 -24.30 25.02 5.81
N THR A 140 -23.51 26.10 6.07
CA THR A 140 -22.06 26.45 6.28
C THR A 140 -21.97 27.95 6.69
N GLN A 141 -20.89 28.46 7.34
CA GLN A 141 -20.60 29.92 7.40
C GLN A 141 -19.08 30.27 7.36
N LYS A 142 -18.74 31.51 6.94
CA LYS A 142 -17.38 32.02 6.62
C LYS A 142 -16.76 32.94 7.69
N LEU A 143 -15.43 33.12 7.63
CA LEU A 143 -14.72 34.32 8.11
C LEU A 143 -13.37 34.55 7.38
N GLY A 144 -12.95 35.81 7.26
CA GLY A 144 -11.53 36.19 7.47
C GLY A 144 -10.66 36.56 6.26
N ASP A 145 -9.74 37.48 6.50
CA ASP A 145 -8.87 38.14 5.51
C ASP A 145 -7.42 37.63 5.54
N PHE A 146 -6.86 37.30 4.37
CA PHE A 146 -5.41 37.08 4.18
C PHE A 146 -4.97 37.51 2.77
N LEU A 147 -3.78 38.09 2.67
CA LEU A 147 -3.04 38.41 1.44
C LEU A 147 -1.86 37.43 1.30
N LEU A 148 -1.66 36.65 0.24
CA LEU A 148 -2.53 36.34 -0.91
C LEU A 148 -2.37 34.84 -1.21
N LEU A 149 -2.89 33.99 -0.31
CA LEU A 149 -3.29 32.63 -0.69
C LEU A 149 -4.61 32.73 -1.46
N PRO A 150 -4.90 31.87 -2.44
CA PRO A 150 -6.29 31.65 -2.85
C PRO A 150 -7.08 31.29 -1.59
N PRO A 151 -8.10 32.07 -1.19
CA PRO A 151 -8.76 31.87 0.09
C PRO A 151 -9.43 30.49 0.09
N LYS A 152 -9.59 29.85 1.26
CA LYS A 152 -10.22 28.51 1.34
C LYS A 152 -11.63 28.46 0.72
N THR A 153 -12.27 29.61 0.55
CA THR A 153 -13.55 29.83 -0.14
C THR A 153 -13.48 29.79 -1.67
N SER A 154 -12.29 29.95 -2.26
CA SER A 154 -12.02 29.81 -3.70
C SER A 154 -11.70 28.37 -4.11
N PHE A 155 -11.30 27.53 -3.15
CA PHE A 155 -11.29 26.08 -3.34
C PHE A 155 -12.71 25.60 -3.59
N SER A 156 -12.88 24.80 -4.64
CA SER A 156 -14.10 24.04 -4.89
C SER A 156 -14.45 23.16 -3.69
N SER A 157 -15.73 22.77 -3.56
CA SER A 157 -16.19 21.88 -2.48
C SER A 157 -15.35 20.60 -2.39
N ILE A 158 -14.96 20.04 -3.54
CA ILE A 158 -14.09 18.86 -3.62
C ILE A 158 -12.65 19.14 -3.17
N GLU A 159 -12.09 20.33 -3.38
CA GLU A 159 -10.77 20.70 -2.86
C GLU A 159 -10.79 20.97 -1.36
N GLN A 160 -11.88 21.53 -0.82
CA GLN A 160 -12.07 21.68 0.62
C GLN A 160 -12.18 20.31 1.29
N ALA A 161 -12.94 19.37 0.72
CA ALA A 161 -13.02 17.99 1.20
C ALA A 161 -11.65 17.28 1.18
N ARG A 162 -10.85 17.45 0.11
CA ARG A 162 -9.47 16.94 0.04
C ARG A 162 -8.57 17.49 1.16
N LEU A 163 -8.64 18.79 1.45
CA LEU A 163 -7.83 19.42 2.50
C LEU A 163 -8.30 19.06 3.92
N ALA A 164 -9.55 18.63 4.07
CA ALA A 164 -10.09 18.10 5.33
C ALA A 164 -9.79 16.60 5.51
N TYR A 165 -9.35 15.89 4.47
CA TYR A 165 -9.07 14.46 4.54
C TYR A 165 -7.91 14.17 5.50
N ALA A 166 -8.21 13.42 6.56
CA ALA A 166 -7.22 12.89 7.48
C ALA A 166 -6.99 11.40 7.16
N PRO A 167 -5.80 11.01 6.66
CA PRO A 167 -5.51 9.61 6.37
C PRO A 167 -5.67 8.73 7.62
N GLN A 168 -6.33 7.59 7.43
CA GLN A 168 -6.35 6.52 8.42
C GLN A 168 -4.94 5.90 8.50
N VAL A 169 -4.60 5.38 9.67
CA VAL A 169 -3.31 4.74 9.94
C VAL A 169 -3.54 3.43 10.70
N PRO A 170 -2.75 2.38 10.43
CA PRO A 170 -2.84 1.13 11.19
C PRO A 170 -2.52 1.30 12.66
N ALA A 171 -2.97 0.34 13.46
CA ALA A 171 -2.78 0.33 14.91
C ALA A 171 -1.31 0.50 15.34
N CYS A 172 -0.36 -0.08 14.59
CA CYS A 172 1.08 0.07 14.85
C CYS A 172 1.62 1.50 14.67
N LEU A 173 0.91 2.36 13.94
CA LEU A 173 1.25 3.76 13.70
C LEU A 173 0.25 4.74 14.34
N ALA A 174 -0.77 4.25 15.04
CA ALA A 174 -1.83 5.04 15.67
C ALA A 174 -1.34 6.18 16.60
N PRO A 175 -0.22 6.06 17.35
CA PRO A 175 0.32 7.18 18.12
C PRO A 175 0.76 8.40 17.30
N ARG A 176 0.88 8.27 15.96
CA ARG A 176 1.35 9.31 15.03
C ARG A 176 2.65 10.00 15.44
N SER A 177 3.48 9.28 16.21
CA SER A 177 4.82 9.69 16.64
C SER A 177 5.85 8.70 16.11
N VAL A 178 6.80 9.22 15.34
CA VAL A 178 7.79 8.43 14.58
C VAL A 178 8.65 7.53 15.49
N GLY A 179 8.98 8.00 16.70
CA GLY A 179 9.78 7.24 17.65
C GLY A 179 8.99 6.26 18.53
N ALA A 180 7.65 6.32 18.53
CA ALA A 180 6.81 5.59 19.49
C ALA A 180 6.54 4.12 19.12
N ALA A 181 6.87 3.68 17.90
CA ALA A 181 6.74 2.29 17.52
C ALA A 181 7.98 1.46 17.93
N ALA A 182 7.78 0.18 18.20
CA ALA A 182 8.82 -0.82 18.34
C ALA A 182 9.14 -1.46 16.98
N ILE A 183 10.36 -1.97 16.84
CA ILE A 183 10.78 -2.74 15.67
C ILE A 183 11.10 -4.17 16.11
N VAL A 184 10.53 -5.13 15.41
CA VAL A 184 10.80 -6.57 15.58
C VAL A 184 11.44 -7.11 14.31
N ALA A 185 12.62 -7.71 14.46
CA ALA A 185 13.30 -8.42 13.39
C ALA A 185 12.72 -9.84 13.25
N GLY A 186 12.27 -10.18 12.05
CA GLY A 186 11.85 -11.52 11.64
C GLY A 186 13.00 -12.33 11.03
N GLU A 187 12.68 -13.18 10.06
CA GLU A 187 13.63 -14.10 9.45
C GLU A 187 14.60 -13.42 8.47
N GLY A 188 15.85 -13.92 8.44
CA GLY A 188 16.91 -13.50 7.51
C GLY A 188 16.58 -13.82 6.05
N THR A 189 16.68 -12.82 5.17
CA THR A 189 16.24 -12.95 3.78
C THR A 189 17.30 -13.51 2.82
N GLN A 190 16.87 -13.97 1.63
CA GLN A 190 17.76 -14.33 0.53
C GLN A 190 17.31 -13.65 -0.77
N CYS A 191 18.21 -13.52 -1.76
CA CYS A 191 17.85 -13.02 -3.08
C CYS A 191 17.01 -14.02 -3.86
N LEU A 192 16.10 -13.52 -4.71
CA LEU A 192 15.17 -14.28 -5.57
C LEU A 192 15.77 -15.48 -6.31
N ASN A 193 17.07 -15.44 -6.64
CA ASN A 193 17.79 -16.53 -7.30
C ASN A 193 18.97 -16.97 -6.44
N ALA A 194 18.93 -18.20 -5.91
CA ALA A 194 19.98 -18.75 -5.05
C ALA A 194 21.36 -18.79 -5.74
N ALA A 195 21.41 -18.95 -7.08
CA ALA A 195 22.66 -18.94 -7.84
C ALA A 195 23.39 -17.58 -7.81
N ASP A 196 22.65 -16.49 -7.62
CA ASP A 196 23.21 -15.13 -7.57
C ASP A 196 23.74 -14.74 -6.18
N ALA A 197 23.45 -15.53 -5.14
CA ALA A 197 23.71 -15.20 -3.74
C ALA A 197 25.19 -14.87 -3.45
N GLY A 198 26.13 -15.56 -4.10
CA GLY A 198 27.57 -15.28 -3.94
C GLY A 198 27.99 -13.91 -4.47
N LEU A 199 27.44 -13.49 -5.63
CA LEU A 199 27.69 -12.17 -6.20
C LEU A 199 26.97 -11.07 -5.41
N MET A 200 25.73 -11.33 -5.00
CA MET A 200 24.93 -10.41 -4.20
C MET A 200 25.58 -10.14 -2.84
N ARG A 201 26.07 -11.17 -2.13
CA ARG A 201 26.82 -11.03 -0.88
C ARG A 201 28.11 -10.21 -1.05
N LYS A 202 28.79 -10.33 -2.19
CA LYS A 202 30.01 -9.55 -2.49
C LYS A 202 29.70 -8.08 -2.81
N LEU A 203 28.56 -7.79 -3.46
CA LEU A 203 28.15 -6.44 -3.82
C LEU A 203 27.48 -5.69 -2.67
N PHE A 204 26.79 -6.40 -1.78
CA PHE A 204 25.98 -5.83 -0.69
C PHE A 204 26.35 -6.47 0.67
N PRO A 205 27.60 -6.38 1.13
CA PRO A 205 28.07 -7.10 2.32
C PRO A 205 27.36 -6.69 3.62
N ALA A 206 26.81 -5.46 3.68
CA ALA A 206 26.10 -4.94 4.85
C ALA A 206 24.57 -5.10 4.79
N SER A 207 23.99 -5.43 3.63
CA SER A 207 22.52 -5.48 3.44
C SER A 207 22.00 -6.77 2.81
N PHE A 208 22.87 -7.68 2.39
CA PHE A 208 22.50 -9.04 1.98
C PHE A 208 22.27 -9.92 3.21
N GLY A 209 21.10 -10.53 3.33
CA GLY A 209 20.75 -11.38 4.48
C GLY A 209 20.17 -10.64 5.68
N LEU A 210 19.86 -9.34 5.55
CA LEU A 210 19.08 -8.62 6.56
C LEU A 210 17.72 -9.31 6.79
N PRO A 211 17.17 -9.23 8.01
CA PRO A 211 15.87 -9.79 8.30
C PRO A 211 14.74 -8.99 7.66
N LEU A 212 13.58 -9.62 7.50
CA LEU A 212 12.32 -8.87 7.42
C LEU A 212 12.11 -8.10 8.71
N VAL A 213 11.52 -6.92 8.63
CA VAL A 213 11.31 -6.03 9.77
C VAL A 213 9.83 -5.74 9.91
N GLU A 214 9.23 -5.94 11.09
CA GLU A 214 7.85 -5.57 11.40
C GLU A 214 7.83 -4.42 12.41
N VAL A 215 6.98 -3.43 12.16
CA VAL A 215 6.75 -2.28 13.03
C VAL A 215 5.52 -2.58 13.88
N GLN A 216 5.73 -2.65 15.19
CA GLN A 216 4.68 -2.91 16.18
C GLN A 216 4.42 -1.63 16.99
N ALA A 217 3.20 -1.45 17.50
CA ALA A 217 2.99 -0.44 18.53
C ALA A 217 3.90 -0.77 19.72
N ALA A 218 4.58 0.21 20.31
CA ALA A 218 5.30 -0.07 21.55
C ALA A 218 4.28 -0.50 22.61
N ASP A 219 4.58 -1.58 23.35
CA ASP A 219 3.78 -2.03 24.46
C ASP A 219 3.59 -0.88 25.46
N GLY A 220 2.39 -0.32 25.49
CA GLY A 220 1.92 0.47 26.61
C GLY A 220 1.83 -0.48 27.79
N GLY A 221 2.89 -0.51 28.61
CA GLY A 221 3.07 -1.50 29.66
C GLY A 221 1.88 -1.57 30.61
N LEU A 222 1.00 -2.55 30.40
CA LEU A 222 0.16 -3.12 31.45
C LEU A 222 1.05 -4.00 32.32
N GLY A 223 1.88 -3.33 33.12
CA GLY A 223 2.86 -3.94 34.02
C GLY A 223 2.76 -3.33 35.41
N ALA A 224 2.25 -4.14 36.35
CA ALA A 224 1.96 -3.86 37.77
C ALA A 224 0.73 -2.97 38.05
#